data_AF-A0A267GR33-F1
#
_entry.id   AF-A0A267GR33-F1
#
_cell.length_a   1.000
_cell.length_b   1.000
_cell.length_c   1.000
_cell.angle_alpha   90.00
_cell.angle_beta   90.00
_cell.angle_gamma   90.00
#
_symmetry.space_group_name_H-M   'P 1'
#
loop_
_entity.id
_entity.type
_entity.pdbx_description
1 polymer ?
#
loop_
_entity_poly.entity_id
_entity_poly.type
_entity_poly.pdbx_seq_one_letter_code
_entity_poly.pdbx_strand_id
1 'polypeptide(L)'
;MMSHGKGKKCLLSDGNKLHYIQDIVMRFLNGCLQDKPKLFLLQFCRGEAILKAPQPRNLAYDGPDDDKTSIDTEDIYVLHSTFPGFRSIRDPQSGTWFIQEFCKVLQKSDHSTEFMTLKRTVIHNLTSRREPYNDEQGKEMDVRQTPTGCMDTLHRPLLLKPQDCCFTWSA
;
A
#
# COMPACT_ATOMS: atom_id res chain seq x y z
N MET A 1 -7.24 -0.13 -3.22
CA MET A 1 -8.41 0.43 -2.50
C MET A 1 -8.03 1.75 -1.85
N MET A 2 -8.82 2.80 -2.06
CA MET A 2 -8.62 4.12 -1.47
C MET A 2 -9.89 4.50 -0.70
N SER A 3 -9.81 4.64 0.63
CA SER A 3 -10.96 5.03 1.46
C SER A 3 -10.51 5.62 2.80
N HIS A 4 -11.47 5.98 3.66
CA HIS A 4 -11.24 6.11 5.09
C HIS A 4 -11.08 4.73 5.73
N GLY A 5 -10.43 4.68 6.88
CA GLY A 5 -10.19 3.43 7.59
C GLY A 5 -9.67 3.66 9.00
N LYS A 6 -9.68 2.59 9.78
CA LYS A 6 -9.10 2.54 11.13
C LYS A 6 -8.63 1.11 11.42
N GLY A 7 -7.38 0.96 11.85
CA GLY A 7 -6.78 -0.34 12.11
C GLY A 7 -6.80 -1.25 10.88
N LYS A 8 -7.49 -2.39 10.98
CA LYS A 8 -7.64 -3.40 9.90
C LYS A 8 -8.93 -3.23 9.07
N LYS A 9 -9.68 -2.14 9.25
CA LYS A 9 -10.97 -1.93 8.58
C LYS A 9 -10.98 -0.69 7.69
N CYS A 10 -11.53 -0.82 6.49
CA CYS A 10 -11.87 0.30 5.60
C CYS A 10 -13.37 0.62 5.69
N LEU A 11 -13.72 1.90 5.50
CA LEU A 11 -15.09 2.39 5.50
C LEU A 11 -15.65 2.37 4.07
N LEU A 12 -16.90 1.96 3.92
CA LEU A 12 -17.66 2.00 2.68
C LEU A 12 -18.57 3.22 2.61
N SER A 13 -19.10 3.52 1.42
CA SER A 13 -20.00 4.67 1.20
C SER A 13 -21.35 4.54 1.91
N ASP A 14 -21.79 3.31 2.19
CA ASP A 14 -23.01 3.01 2.96
C ASP A 14 -22.78 3.09 4.49
N GLY A 15 -21.57 3.45 4.94
CA GLY A 15 -21.19 3.52 6.34
C GLY A 15 -20.74 2.17 6.94
N ASN A 16 -20.84 1.08 6.19
CA ASN A 16 -20.37 -0.23 6.64
C ASN A 16 -18.83 -0.29 6.63
N LYS A 17 -18.29 -1.27 7.37
CA LYS A 17 -16.84 -1.46 7.51
C LYS A 17 -16.46 -2.85 7.02
N LEU A 18 -15.45 -2.93 6.16
CA LEU A 18 -14.86 -4.20 5.72
C LEU A 18 -13.50 -4.40 6.35
N HIS A 19 -13.22 -5.61 6.81
CA HIS A 19 -11.88 -5.99 7.24
C HIS A 19 -11.04 -6.39 6.04
N TYR A 20 -9.93 -5.71 5.74
CA TYR A 20 -9.25 -5.91 4.45
C TYR A 20 -8.75 -7.34 4.23
N ILE A 21 -8.38 -8.07 5.29
CA ILE A 21 -7.95 -9.48 5.14
C ILE A 21 -9.16 -10.37 4.89
N GLN A 22 -9.98 -10.58 5.93
CA GLN A 22 -11.15 -11.46 5.86
C GLN A 22 -12.16 -11.07 4.77
N ASP A 23 -12.38 -9.77 4.55
CA ASP A 23 -13.39 -9.27 3.62
C ASP A 23 -12.92 -9.02 2.19
N ILE A 24 -11.61 -9.02 1.94
CA ILE A 24 -11.08 -8.74 0.60
C ILE A 24 -10.05 -9.81 0.23
N VAL A 25 -8.91 -9.85 0.92
CA VAL A 25 -7.80 -10.76 0.56
C VAL A 25 -8.25 -12.21 0.52
N MET A 26 -8.99 -12.69 1.53
CA MET A 26 -9.45 -14.07 1.60
C MET A 26 -10.36 -14.49 0.43
N ARG A 27 -11.05 -13.54 -0.22
CA ARG A 27 -11.91 -13.83 -1.39
C ARG A 27 -11.08 -14.17 -2.64
N PHE A 28 -9.79 -13.86 -2.66
CA PHE A 28 -8.89 -14.15 -3.77
C PHE A 28 -8.00 -15.38 -3.55
N LEU A 29 -8.22 -16.12 -2.45
CA LEU A 29 -7.49 -17.36 -2.15
C LEU A 29 -7.97 -18.55 -3.02
N ASN A 30 -9.18 -18.49 -3.57
CA ASN A 30 -9.75 -19.61 -4.33
C ASN A 30 -10.27 -19.12 -5.70
N GLY A 31 -9.93 -19.83 -6.79
CA GLY A 31 -10.56 -19.63 -8.10
C GLY A 31 -9.61 -19.28 -9.25
N CYS A 32 -10.06 -18.42 -10.17
CA CYS A 32 -9.47 -18.19 -11.50
C CYS A 32 -8.11 -17.44 -11.53
N LEU A 33 -7.51 -17.16 -10.37
CA LEU A 33 -6.23 -16.48 -10.21
C LEU A 33 -5.22 -17.32 -9.40
N GLN A 34 -5.34 -18.65 -9.45
CA GLN A 34 -4.28 -19.55 -8.98
C GLN A 34 -2.98 -19.29 -9.73
N ASP A 35 -1.85 -19.36 -9.01
CA ASP A 35 -0.49 -19.11 -9.53
C ASP A 35 -0.27 -17.74 -10.19
N LYS A 36 -1.18 -16.78 -9.94
CA LYS A 36 -1.06 -15.40 -10.41
C LYS A 36 -0.84 -14.47 -9.22
N PRO A 37 0.16 -13.56 -9.29
CA PRO A 37 0.43 -12.63 -8.23
C PRO A 37 -0.72 -11.64 -8.03
N LYS A 38 -1.16 -11.51 -6.77
CA LYS A 38 -2.29 -10.70 -6.32
C LYS A 38 -1.78 -9.54 -5.47
N LEU A 39 -1.72 -8.36 -6.08
CA LEU A 39 -1.23 -7.15 -5.43
C LEU A 39 -2.39 -6.29 -4.90
N PHE A 40 -2.40 -6.04 -3.59
CA PHE A 40 -3.35 -5.15 -2.92
C PHE A 40 -2.67 -3.87 -2.45
N LEU A 41 -2.96 -2.77 -3.13
CA LEU A 41 -2.53 -1.42 -2.71
C LEU A 41 -3.62 -0.78 -1.84
N LEU A 42 -3.35 -0.57 -0.56
CA LEU A 42 -4.32 -0.15 0.44
C LEU A 42 -3.99 1.25 0.98
N GLN A 43 -4.79 2.22 0.56
CA GLN A 43 -4.66 3.63 0.91
C GLN A 43 -5.82 4.03 1.84
N PHE A 44 -5.61 3.85 3.14
CA PHE A 44 -6.52 4.30 4.19
C PHE A 44 -5.75 4.45 5.52
N CYS A 45 -6.26 5.28 6.43
CA CYS A 45 -5.66 5.46 7.75
C CYS A 45 -5.71 4.16 8.56
N ARG A 46 -4.65 3.88 9.32
CA ARG A 46 -4.59 2.72 10.22
C ARG A 46 -4.62 3.13 11.69
N GLY A 47 -4.75 4.42 11.96
CA GLY A 47 -4.98 5.03 13.26
C GLY A 47 -4.96 6.56 13.14
N GLU A 48 -4.87 7.23 14.28
CA GLU A 48 -4.98 8.69 14.37
C GLU A 48 -3.63 9.39 14.50
N ALA A 49 -2.54 8.66 14.74
CA ALA A 49 -1.25 9.27 14.96
C ALA A 49 -0.67 9.87 13.68
N ILE A 50 -0.11 11.06 13.77
CA ILE A 50 0.71 11.65 12.70
C ILE A 50 2.16 11.32 13.00
N LEU A 51 2.85 10.70 12.05
CA LEU A 51 4.27 10.38 12.21
C LEU A 51 5.09 11.66 12.01
N LYS A 52 5.68 12.17 13.08
CA LYS A 52 6.52 13.37 13.05
C LYS A 52 7.96 13.01 12.68
N ALA A 53 8.69 13.96 12.09
CA ALA A 53 10.12 13.83 11.86
C ALA A 53 10.95 14.16 13.12
N PRO A 54 12.15 13.58 13.29
CA PRO A 54 12.69 12.44 12.54
C PRO A 54 11.92 11.14 12.87
N GLN A 55 11.83 10.21 11.92
CA GLN A 55 11.16 8.93 12.19
C GLN A 55 11.91 8.16 13.28
N PRO A 56 11.20 7.57 14.25
CA PRO A 56 11.82 6.65 15.20
C PRO A 56 12.38 5.43 14.46
N ARG A 57 13.61 5.03 14.81
CA ARG A 57 14.39 3.98 14.13
C ARG A 57 13.76 2.58 14.21
N ASN A 58 12.84 2.35 15.15
CA ASN A 58 12.26 1.04 15.45
C ASN A 58 10.72 1.08 15.42
N LEU A 59 10.13 1.48 14.30
CA LEU A 59 8.70 1.27 14.08
C LEU A 59 8.47 -0.19 13.67
N ALA A 60 8.45 -1.08 14.65
CA ALA A 60 7.93 -2.44 14.50
C ALA A 60 6.51 -2.49 15.05
N TYR A 61 5.64 -3.24 14.39
CA TYR A 61 4.30 -3.54 14.91
C TYR A 61 4.29 -5.00 15.33
N ASP A 62 4.37 -5.23 16.63
CA ASP A 62 4.44 -6.57 17.24
C ASP A 62 3.04 -7.16 17.50
N GLY A 63 2.02 -6.68 16.78
CA GLY A 63 0.66 -7.14 16.95
C GLY A 63 0.46 -8.56 16.40
N PRO A 64 -0.43 -9.37 16.99
CA PRO A 64 -0.68 -10.73 16.53
C PRO A 64 -1.18 -10.75 15.09
N ASP A 65 -0.49 -11.54 14.26
CA ASP A 65 -0.91 -11.91 12.92
C ASP A 65 -1.78 -13.17 13.00
N ASP A 66 -3.04 -12.99 13.40
CA ASP A 66 -4.00 -14.09 13.58
C ASP A 66 -4.52 -14.72 12.26
N ASP A 67 -4.10 -14.24 11.08
CA ASP A 67 -4.69 -14.64 9.77
C ASP A 67 -3.77 -15.53 8.89
N LYS A 68 -2.69 -16.11 9.42
CA LYS A 68 -1.58 -16.62 8.58
C LYS A 68 -1.79 -17.96 7.85
N THR A 69 -2.54 -18.92 8.40
CA THR A 69 -2.37 -20.32 8.00
C THR A 69 -2.88 -20.71 6.60
N SER A 70 -3.80 -19.94 5.99
CA SER A 70 -4.31 -20.22 4.64
C SER A 70 -3.81 -19.27 3.55
N ILE A 71 -3.10 -18.21 3.92
CA ILE A 71 -2.61 -17.18 2.98
C ILE A 71 -1.24 -17.55 2.42
N ASP A 72 -0.43 -18.28 3.19
CA ASP A 72 0.95 -18.61 2.87
C ASP A 72 1.12 -19.45 1.59
N THR A 73 0.06 -20.11 1.09
CA THR A 73 0.11 -20.92 -0.14
C THR A 73 -0.18 -20.13 -1.42
N GLU A 74 -0.55 -18.85 -1.32
CA GLU A 74 -0.99 -18.05 -2.46
C GLU A 74 -0.02 -16.90 -2.74
N ASP A 75 0.17 -16.51 -4.01
CA ASP A 75 1.02 -15.37 -4.38
C ASP A 75 0.31 -14.04 -4.08
N ILE A 76 0.41 -13.54 -2.85
CA ILE A 76 -0.25 -12.31 -2.40
C ILE A 76 0.78 -11.30 -1.90
N TYR A 77 0.56 -10.04 -2.27
CA TYR A 77 1.27 -8.92 -1.68
C TYR A 77 0.31 -7.84 -1.23
N VAL A 78 0.36 -7.43 0.05
CA VAL A 78 -0.42 -6.31 0.60
C VAL A 78 0.48 -5.14 0.96
N LEU A 79 0.31 -4.01 0.26
CA LEU A 79 1.01 -2.75 0.52
C LEU A 79 0.05 -1.71 1.11
N HIS A 80 0.25 -1.34 2.37
CA HIS A 80 -0.44 -0.22 2.99
C HIS A 80 0.32 1.09 2.78
N SER A 81 -0.42 2.18 2.69
CA SER A 81 0.14 3.54 2.57
C SER A 81 0.88 4.01 3.81
N THR A 82 0.62 3.42 4.99
CA THR A 82 1.20 3.83 6.27
C THR A 82 1.33 2.65 7.24
N PHE A 83 2.12 2.82 8.31
CA PHE A 83 2.23 1.86 9.41
C PHE A 83 0.91 1.75 10.20
N PRO A 84 0.63 0.60 10.85
CA PRO A 84 -0.45 0.49 11.83
C PRO A 84 -0.41 1.63 12.86
N GLY A 85 -1.56 2.18 13.22
CA GLY A 85 -1.65 3.28 14.19
C GLY A 85 -1.49 4.69 13.62
N PHE A 86 -1.01 4.84 12.38
CA PHE A 86 -0.75 6.15 11.78
C PHE A 86 -1.80 6.55 10.73
N ARG A 87 -1.94 7.87 10.54
CA ARG A 87 -2.70 8.48 9.45
C ARG A 87 -1.96 8.34 8.13
N SER A 88 -2.72 8.32 7.05
CA SER A 88 -2.17 8.49 5.71
C SER A 88 -2.40 9.93 5.26
N ILE A 89 -1.39 10.52 4.62
CA ILE A 89 -1.38 11.93 4.26
C ILE A 89 -1.99 12.12 2.86
N ARG A 90 -2.83 13.15 2.75
CA ARG A 90 -3.45 13.59 1.52
C ARG A 90 -3.27 15.09 1.35
N ASP A 91 -2.75 15.47 0.20
CA ASP A 91 -2.83 16.83 -0.28
C ASP A 91 -4.19 17.05 -0.98
N PRO A 92 -4.95 18.10 -0.64
CA PRO A 92 -6.27 18.34 -1.21
C PRO A 92 -6.28 18.55 -2.73
N GLN A 93 -5.20 19.10 -3.30
CA GLN A 93 -5.13 19.46 -4.72
C GLN A 93 -4.56 18.31 -5.58
N SER A 94 -3.47 17.71 -5.13
CA SER A 94 -2.69 16.72 -5.87
C SER A 94 -3.05 15.28 -5.49
N GLY A 95 -3.70 15.04 -4.35
CA GLY A 95 -4.11 13.71 -3.88
C GLY A 95 -3.23 13.10 -2.78
N THR A 96 -3.31 11.78 -2.60
CA THR A 96 -2.61 11.09 -1.49
C THR A 96 -1.12 10.91 -1.80
N TRP A 97 -0.26 11.27 -0.84
CA TRP A 97 1.19 11.22 -1.01
C TRP A 97 1.69 9.85 -1.48
N PHE A 98 1.17 8.77 -0.89
CA PHE A 98 1.56 7.41 -1.24
C PHE A 98 1.23 7.05 -2.69
N ILE A 99 -0.01 7.27 -3.14
CA ILE A 99 -0.40 6.92 -4.51
C ILE A 99 0.33 7.78 -5.54
N GLN A 100 0.51 9.07 -5.27
CA GLN A 100 1.30 9.95 -6.15
C GLN A 100 2.71 9.40 -6.34
N GLU A 101 3.42 9.12 -5.23
CA GLU A 101 4.80 8.68 -5.30
C GLU A 101 4.90 7.27 -5.91
N PHE A 102 3.95 6.38 -5.59
CA PHE A 102 3.86 5.06 -6.20
C PHE A 102 3.71 5.16 -7.73
N CYS A 103 2.75 5.94 -8.22
CA CYS A 103 2.55 6.15 -9.66
C CYS A 103 3.76 6.79 -10.33
N LYS A 104 4.37 7.79 -9.68
CA LYS A 104 5.58 8.46 -10.18
C LYS A 104 6.76 7.50 -10.30
N VAL A 105 6.98 6.65 -9.30
CA VAL A 105 8.05 5.63 -9.34
C VAL A 105 7.75 4.61 -10.42
N LEU A 106 6.50 4.14 -10.53
CA LEU A 106 6.08 3.19 -11.56
C LEU A 106 6.25 3.73 -12.99
N GLN A 107 5.98 5.01 -13.21
CA GLN A 107 6.15 5.65 -14.53
C GLN A 107 7.63 5.86 -14.90
N LYS A 108 8.51 6.02 -13.90
CA LYS A 108 9.95 6.25 -14.11
C LYS A 108 10.76 4.96 -14.14
N SER A 109 10.24 3.87 -13.59
CA SER A 109 10.91 2.60 -13.59
C SER A 109 10.94 1.98 -14.97
N ASP A 110 12.06 1.33 -15.28
CA ASP A 110 12.12 0.46 -16.44
C ASP A 110 11.27 -0.81 -16.20
N HIS A 111 10.89 -1.47 -17.30
CA HIS A 111 10.07 -2.69 -17.27
C HIS A 111 10.84 -3.94 -16.77
N SER A 112 12.11 -3.75 -16.36
CA SER A 112 12.95 -4.74 -15.69
C SER A 112 13.05 -4.52 -14.18
N THR A 113 12.44 -3.46 -13.65
CA THR A 113 12.50 -3.15 -12.23
C THR A 113 11.55 -4.05 -11.44
N GLU A 114 12.11 -4.79 -10.48
CA GLU A 114 11.33 -5.63 -9.57
C GLU A 114 10.41 -4.79 -8.67
N PHE A 115 9.21 -5.29 -8.42
CA PHE A 115 8.22 -4.68 -7.52
C PHE A 115 8.79 -4.33 -6.14
N MET A 116 9.64 -5.19 -5.56
CA MET A 116 10.29 -4.91 -4.28
C MET A 116 11.23 -3.71 -4.34
N THR A 117 11.88 -3.50 -5.48
CA THR A 117 12.73 -2.32 -5.72
C THR A 117 11.87 -1.07 -5.89
N LEU A 118 10.76 -1.15 -6.63
CA LEU A 118 9.78 -0.06 -6.74
C LEU A 118 9.28 0.39 -5.36
N LYS A 119 8.83 -0.57 -4.54
CA LYS A 119 8.39 -0.34 -3.16
C LYS A 119 9.46 0.36 -2.33
N ARG A 120 10.71 -0.13 -2.38
CA ARG A 120 11.84 0.47 -1.65
C ARG A 120 12.07 1.92 -2.05
N THR A 121 12.02 2.22 -3.34
CA THR A 121 12.12 3.59 -3.85
C THR A 121 10.97 4.47 -3.37
N VAL A 122 9.73 3.98 -3.39
CA VAL A 122 8.56 4.72 -2.88
C VAL A 122 8.73 5.02 -1.38
N ILE A 123 9.13 4.04 -0.58
CA ILE A 123 9.40 4.22 0.84
C ILE A 123 10.51 5.27 1.05
N HIS A 124 11.62 5.16 0.32
CA HIS A 124 12.72 6.11 0.42
C HIS A 124 12.29 7.55 0.09
N ASN A 125 11.52 7.73 -0.99
CA ASN A 125 11.07 9.05 -1.41
C ASN A 125 10.09 9.68 -0.40
N LEU A 126 9.14 8.90 0.12
CA LEU A 126 8.17 9.39 1.12
C LEU A 126 8.80 9.67 2.48
N THR A 127 9.73 8.81 2.92
CA THR A 127 10.46 9.03 4.17
C THR A 127 11.40 10.24 4.07
N SER A 128 11.88 10.58 2.87
CA SER A 128 12.77 11.73 2.64
C SER A 128 12.04 13.04 2.31
N ARG A 129 10.76 13.00 1.91
CA ARG A 129 9.94 14.17 1.51
C ARG A 129 9.95 15.29 2.57
N ARG A 130 10.29 16.52 2.18
CA ARG A 130 10.42 17.70 3.09
C ARG A 130 9.31 18.74 2.92
N GLU A 131 8.17 18.34 2.35
CA GLU A 131 7.09 19.29 2.08
C GLU A 131 6.34 19.68 3.36
N PRO A 132 5.96 20.96 3.51
CA PRO A 132 5.24 21.43 4.67
C PRO A 132 3.86 20.78 4.73
N TYR A 133 3.50 20.27 5.90
CA TYR A 133 2.17 19.76 6.17
C TYR A 133 1.50 20.64 7.21
N ASN A 134 0.33 21.17 6.88
CA ASN A 134 -0.49 21.91 7.83
C ASN A 134 -1.50 20.95 8.46
N ASP A 135 -1.55 20.92 9.78
CA ASP A 135 -2.61 20.21 10.48
C ASP A 135 -3.98 20.90 10.34
N GLU A 136 -5.00 20.30 10.95
CA GLU A 136 -6.38 20.82 10.91
C GLU A 136 -6.52 22.22 11.54
N GLN A 137 -5.53 22.66 12.33
CA GLN A 137 -5.48 23.98 12.96
C GLN A 137 -4.61 24.98 12.16
N GLY A 138 -4.07 24.56 11.01
CA GLY A 138 -3.20 25.37 10.17
C GLY A 138 -1.76 25.46 10.68
N LYS A 139 -1.37 24.63 11.65
CA LYS A 139 0.00 24.60 12.15
C LYS A 139 0.88 23.78 11.23
N GLU A 140 1.97 24.37 10.78
CA GLU A 140 2.98 23.68 9.99
C GLU A 140 3.73 22.64 10.84
N MET A 141 3.91 21.44 10.28
CA MET A 141 4.55 20.30 10.91
C MET A 141 5.45 19.58 9.91
N ASP A 142 6.64 19.16 10.37
CA ASP A 142 7.45 18.19 9.63
C ASP A 142 6.94 16.77 9.90
N VAL A 143 6.31 16.19 8.88
CA VAL A 143 5.65 14.89 8.93
C VAL A 143 6.30 13.91 7.98
N ARG A 144 6.13 12.64 8.30
CA ARG A 144 6.67 11.52 7.53
C ARG A 144 5.55 10.55 7.24
N GLN A 145 5.65 9.85 6.13
CA GLN A 145 4.79 8.71 5.83
C GLN A 145 5.63 7.56 5.34
N THR A 146 5.38 6.37 5.88
CA THR A 146 6.12 5.16 5.52
C THR A 146 5.15 4.04 5.17
N PRO A 147 5.03 3.71 3.87
CA PRO A 147 4.26 2.56 3.42
C PRO A 147 4.81 1.25 3.98
N THR A 148 3.93 0.27 4.21
CA THR A 148 4.29 -1.01 4.81
C THR A 148 3.76 -2.19 4.02
N GLY A 149 4.62 -3.18 3.77
CA GLY A 149 4.18 -4.51 3.35
C GLY A 149 3.85 -5.34 4.59
N CYS A 150 2.67 -5.94 4.66
CA CYS A 150 2.28 -6.78 5.81
C CYS A 150 1.92 -8.22 5.45
N MET A 151 1.82 -8.54 4.16
CA MET A 151 1.64 -9.89 3.65
C MET A 151 2.45 -9.97 2.38
N ASP A 152 3.54 -10.73 2.41
CA ASP A 152 4.43 -10.96 1.29
C ASP A 152 4.62 -12.46 1.15
N THR A 153 3.74 -13.07 0.38
CA THR A 153 3.72 -14.51 0.08
C THR A 153 4.03 -14.76 -1.40
N LEU A 154 4.71 -13.80 -2.05
CA LEU A 154 5.14 -13.96 -3.43
C LEU A 154 6.25 -15.02 -3.52
N HIS A 155 6.00 -16.08 -4.28
CA HIS A 155 6.98 -17.17 -4.45
C HIS A 155 8.07 -16.83 -5.47
N ARG A 156 7.89 -15.77 -6.27
CA ARG A 156 8.83 -15.35 -7.33
C ARG A 156 8.93 -13.83 -7.41
N PRO A 157 10.07 -13.30 -7.90
CA PRO A 157 10.20 -11.87 -8.19
C PRO A 157 9.12 -11.39 -9.15
N LEU A 158 8.44 -10.29 -8.79
CA LEU A 158 7.38 -9.70 -9.59
C LEU A 158 7.94 -8.55 -10.45
N LEU A 159 7.81 -8.67 -11.77
CA LEU A 159 8.13 -7.62 -12.75
C LEU A 159 6.84 -7.08 -13.36
N LEU A 160 6.71 -5.75 -13.42
CA LEU A 160 5.58 -5.07 -14.05
C LEU A 160 5.96 -4.68 -15.49
N LYS A 161 5.70 -5.59 -16.43
CA LYS A 161 5.97 -5.40 -17.85
C LYS A 161 4.74 -4.84 -18.59
N PRO A 162 4.94 -4.01 -19.63
CA PRO A 162 3.87 -3.62 -20.52
C PRO A 162 3.38 -4.88 -21.24
N GLN A 163 2.10 -4.91 -21.57
CA GLN A 163 1.57 -5.98 -22.39
C GLN A 163 2.09 -5.78 -23.81
N ASP A 164 2.77 -6.78 -24.37
CA ASP A 164 3.16 -6.74 -25.78
C ASP A 164 1.87 -6.66 -26.62
N CYS A 165 1.73 -5.59 -27.40
CA CYS A 165 0.62 -5.39 -28.35
C CYS A 165 0.76 -6.34 -29.54
N CYS A 166 0.65 -7.65 -29.31
CA CYS A 166 0.53 -8.65 -30.37
C CYS A 166 -0.72 -9.51 -30.13
N PHE A 167 -1.89 -8.89 -30.28
CA PHE A 167 -3.11 -9.61 -30.62
C PHE A 167 -3.47 -9.28 -32.06
N THR A 168 -2.81 -9.94 -33.02
CA THR A 168 -3.38 -10.08 -34.36
C THR A 168 -4.42 -11.18 -34.29
N TRP A 169 -5.70 -10.79 -34.17
CA TRP A 169 -6.79 -11.70 -34.49
C TRP A 169 -6.73 -11.96 -35.99
N SER A 170 -6.37 -13.19 -36.36
CA SER A 170 -6.68 -13.71 -37.70
C SER A 170 -8.15 -14.11 -37.64
N ALA A 171 -8.99 -13.43 -38.42
CA ALA A 171 -10.39 -13.76 -38.61
C ALA A 171 -10.54 -15.09 -39.36
#